data_AF-A0A1F5B9D4-F1
#
_entry.id   AF-A0A1F5B9D4-F1
#
_cell.length_a   1.000
_cell.length_b   1.000
_cell.length_c   1.000
_cell.angle_alpha   90.00
_cell.angle_beta   90.00
_cell.angle_gamma   90.00
#
_symmetry.space_group_name_H-M   'P 1'
#
loop_
_entity.id
_entity.type
_entity.pdbx_description
1 polymer ?
#
loop_
_entity_poly.entity_id
_entity_poly.type
_entity_poly.pdbx_seq_one_letter_code
_entity_poly.pdbx_strand_id
1 'polypeptide(L)'
;AHLEKCPSCQKKDGEFRMILDLIRPQTEPEPLPYFKERLLAKLKEKEQTRPALLWVKWAHGAVALSLAAFLLFGAGILLFRPQDPRELSQTERFLLQDENPLGETGNILDQKKAEDRNMMLIFASVGDTDASRRYRP
;
A
#
# COMPACT_ATOMS: atom_id res chain seq x y z
N ALA A 1 -7.28 -40.54 -53.43
CA ALA A 1 -7.44 -41.93 -53.91
C ALA A 1 -8.20 -42.87 -52.94
N HIS A 2 -8.61 -42.47 -51.72
CA HIS A 2 -9.42 -43.32 -50.82
C HIS A 2 -10.94 -43.15 -51.06
N LEU A 3 -11.39 -41.92 -51.31
CA LEU A 3 -12.80 -41.59 -51.58
C LEU A 3 -13.38 -42.31 -52.81
N GLU A 4 -12.55 -42.57 -53.82
CA GLU A 4 -12.95 -43.27 -55.06
C GLU A 4 -13.08 -44.79 -54.88
N LYS A 5 -12.47 -45.36 -53.82
CA LYS A 5 -12.40 -46.81 -53.59
C LYS A 5 -13.38 -47.29 -52.52
N CYS A 6 -13.96 -46.38 -51.73
CA CYS A 6 -14.78 -46.71 -50.56
C CYS A 6 -16.18 -46.07 -50.64
N PRO A 7 -17.25 -46.87 -50.83
CA PRO A 7 -18.60 -46.34 -51.03
C PRO A 7 -19.16 -45.64 -49.78
N SER A 8 -18.80 -46.07 -48.57
CA SER A 8 -19.24 -45.42 -47.32
C SER A 8 -18.64 -44.03 -47.16
N CYS A 9 -17.39 -43.84 -47.59
CA CYS A 9 -16.71 -42.55 -47.52
C CYS A 9 -17.22 -41.59 -48.61
N GLN A 10 -17.58 -42.11 -49.79
CA GLN A 10 -18.22 -41.33 -50.85
C GLN A 10 -19.60 -40.80 -50.43
N LYS A 11 -20.40 -41.62 -49.74
CA LYS A 11 -21.69 -41.19 -49.18
C LYS A 11 -21.52 -40.05 -48.18
N LYS A 12 -20.56 -40.17 -47.25
CA LYS A 12 -20.24 -39.12 -46.29
C LYS A 12 -19.74 -37.84 -46.95
N ASP A 13 -18.92 -37.93 -47.99
CA ASP A 13 -18.47 -36.76 -48.76
C ASP A 13 -19.66 -36.01 -49.38
N GLY A 14 -20.64 -36.72 -49.92
CA GLY A 14 -21.88 -36.13 -50.41
C GLY A 14 -22.69 -35.42 -49.32
N GLU A 15 -22.84 -36.04 -48.16
CA GLU A 15 -23.51 -35.45 -46.98
C GLU A 15 -22.76 -34.18 -46.51
N PHE A 16 -21.43 -34.22 -46.44
CA PHE A 16 -20.62 -33.06 -46.07
C PHE A 16 -20.73 -31.92 -47.09
N ARG A 17 -20.71 -32.22 -48.39
CA ARG A 17 -20.89 -31.20 -49.43
C ARG A 17 -22.26 -30.54 -49.35
N MET A 18 -23.31 -31.30 -49.08
CA MET A 18 -24.66 -30.78 -48.88
C MET A 18 -24.72 -29.83 -47.67
N ILE A 19 -24.13 -30.23 -46.55
CA ILE A 19 -24.06 -29.39 -45.35
C ILE A 19 -23.25 -28.11 -45.62
N LEU A 20 -22.10 -28.22 -46.30
CA LEU A 20 -21.27 -27.08 -46.65
C LEU A 20 -21.98 -26.11 -47.59
N ASP A 21 -22.81 -26.60 -48.49
CA ASP A 21 -23.59 -25.75 -49.40
C ASP A 21 -24.70 -24.99 -48.66
N LEU A 22 -25.32 -25.62 -47.65
CA LEU A 22 -26.30 -24.97 -46.77
C LEU A 22 -25.68 -23.92 -45.84
N ILE A 23 -24.46 -24.17 -45.35
CA ILE A 23 -23.75 -23.25 -44.44
C ILE A 23 -23.02 -22.15 -45.21
N ARG A 24 -22.72 -22.37 -46.50
CA ARG A 24 -22.00 -21.40 -47.32
C ARG A 24 -22.77 -20.07 -47.24
N PRO A 25 -22.16 -19.02 -46.68
CA PRO A 25 -22.82 -17.73 -46.63
C PRO A 25 -23.09 -17.32 -48.07
N GLN A 26 -24.38 -17.21 -48.41
CA GLN A 26 -24.78 -16.57 -49.65
C GLN A 26 -24.10 -15.21 -49.67
N THR A 27 -23.46 -14.87 -50.79
CA THR A 27 -22.80 -13.57 -51.00
C THR A 27 -23.68 -12.48 -50.43
N GLU A 28 -23.22 -11.84 -49.34
CA GLU A 28 -24.04 -10.87 -48.65
C GLU A 28 -24.43 -9.77 -49.63
N PRO A 29 -25.72 -9.39 -49.67
CA PRO A 29 -26.17 -8.31 -50.55
C PRO A 29 -25.40 -7.04 -50.21
N GLU A 30 -25.11 -6.24 -51.22
CA GLU A 30 -24.43 -4.96 -51.03
C GLU A 30 -25.17 -4.13 -49.96
N PRO A 31 -24.44 -3.56 -48.98
CA PRO A 31 -25.08 -2.84 -47.89
C PRO A 31 -25.93 -1.69 -48.44
N LEU A 32 -27.05 -1.40 -47.76
CA LEU A 32 -27.94 -0.31 -48.15
C LEU A 32 -27.16 1.01 -48.33
N PRO A 33 -27.61 1.89 -49.25
CA PRO A 33 -27.02 3.22 -49.38
C PRO A 33 -27.00 3.93 -48.03
N TYR A 34 -25.89 4.62 -47.77
CA TYR A 34 -25.63 5.36 -46.53
C TYR A 34 -25.60 4.49 -45.26
N PHE A 35 -25.40 3.16 -45.37
CA PHE A 35 -25.25 2.29 -44.21
C PHE A 35 -24.12 2.74 -43.28
N LYS A 36 -22.95 3.04 -43.86
CA LYS A 36 -21.76 3.51 -43.10
C LYS A 36 -22.04 4.81 -42.36
N GLU A 37 -22.74 5.74 -43.00
CA GLU A 37 -23.06 7.03 -42.40
C GLU A 37 -24.05 6.89 -41.23
N ARG A 38 -25.08 6.05 -41.39
CA ARG A 38 -26.00 5.71 -40.29
C ARG A 38 -25.29 4.99 -39.15
N LEU A 39 -24.37 4.08 -39.47
CA LEU A 39 -23.57 3.36 -38.47
C LEU A 39 -22.69 4.32 -37.68
N LEU A 40 -21.95 5.20 -38.36
CA LEU A 40 -21.09 6.20 -37.74
C LEU A 40 -21.89 7.18 -36.88
N ALA A 41 -23.05 7.63 -37.37
CA ALA A 41 -23.95 8.49 -36.60
C ALA A 41 -24.40 7.79 -35.29
N LYS A 42 -24.79 6.52 -35.37
CA LYS A 42 -25.21 5.73 -34.20
C LYS A 42 -24.05 5.42 -33.24
N LEU A 43 -22.84 5.21 -33.75
CA LEU A 43 -21.64 5.04 -32.93
C LEU A 43 -21.29 6.31 -32.17
N LYS A 44 -21.33 7.46 -32.84
CA LYS A 44 -21.08 8.77 -32.23
C LYS A 44 -22.10 9.11 -31.15
N GLU A 45 -23.39 8.83 -31.39
CA GLU A 45 -24.47 8.99 -30.41
C GLU A 45 -24.23 8.10 -29.17
N LYS A 46 -23.81 6.84 -29.37
CA LYS A 46 -23.46 5.91 -28.27
C LYS A 46 -22.19 6.32 -27.51
N GLU A 47 -21.21 6.92 -28.17
CA GLU A 47 -19.99 7.39 -27.54
C GLU A 47 -20.26 8.61 -26.65
N GLN A 48 -21.06 9.57 -27.13
CA GLN A 48 -21.45 10.75 -26.35
C GLN A 48 -22.32 10.41 -25.14
N THR A 49 -23.10 9.34 -25.21
CA THR A 49 -23.98 8.88 -24.12
C THR A 49 -23.28 7.95 -23.12
N ARG A 50 -21.97 7.72 -23.24
CA ARG A 50 -21.20 6.89 -22.29
C ARG A 50 -20.41 7.75 -21.30
N PRO A 51 -21.05 8.23 -20.20
CA PRO A 51 -20.32 8.91 -19.13
C PRO A 51 -19.23 8.01 -18.53
N ALA A 52 -19.39 6.68 -18.59
CA ALA A 52 -18.41 5.72 -18.08
C ALA A 52 -16.99 5.93 -18.63
N LEU A 53 -16.82 6.33 -19.89
CA LEU A 53 -15.48 6.57 -20.46
C LEU A 53 -14.83 7.85 -19.90
N LEU A 54 -15.64 8.88 -19.63
CA LEU A 54 -15.15 10.08 -18.96
C LEU A 54 -14.77 9.76 -17.51
N TRP A 55 -15.62 9.03 -16.80
CA TRP A 55 -15.36 8.60 -15.43
C TRP A 55 -14.09 7.75 -15.30
N VAL A 56 -13.84 6.84 -16.24
CA VAL A 56 -12.61 6.03 -16.26
C VAL A 56 -11.36 6.89 -16.48
N LYS A 57 -11.42 7.88 -17.39
CA LYS A 57 -10.30 8.81 -17.62
C LYS A 57 -9.99 9.65 -16.37
N TRP A 58 -11.02 10.16 -15.70
CA TRP A 58 -10.88 10.90 -14.46
C TRP A 58 -10.37 10.02 -13.31
N ALA A 59 -10.86 8.79 -13.22
CA ALA A 59 -10.41 7.82 -12.21
C ALA A 59 -8.92 7.53 -12.34
N HIS A 60 -8.40 7.37 -13.56
CA HIS A 60 -6.98 7.12 -13.76
C HIS A 60 -6.10 8.30 -13.30
N GLY A 61 -6.51 9.53 -13.59
CA GLY A 61 -5.85 10.73 -13.08
C GLY A 61 -5.93 10.86 -11.55
N ALA A 62 -7.08 10.55 -10.97
CA ALA A 62 -7.30 10.58 -9.52
C ALA A 62 -6.48 9.52 -8.78
N VAL A 63 -6.28 8.33 -9.38
CA VAL A 63 -5.45 7.26 -8.82
C VAL A 63 -3.98 7.66 -8.76
N ALA A 64 -3.46 8.29 -9.81
CA ALA A 64 -2.07 8.78 -9.81
C ALA A 64 -1.87 9.86 -8.73
N LEU A 65 -2.82 10.80 -8.62
CA LEU A 65 -2.77 11.85 -7.61
C LEU A 65 -2.89 11.30 -6.18
N SER A 66 -3.80 10.36 -5.95
CA SER A 66 -3.98 9.76 -4.62
C SER A 66 -2.75 8.95 -4.21
N LEU A 67 -2.16 8.18 -5.12
CA LEU A 67 -0.93 7.44 -4.86
C LEU A 67 0.22 8.39 -4.50
N ALA A 68 0.40 9.48 -5.25
CA ALA A 68 1.41 10.48 -4.95
C ALA A 68 1.18 11.15 -3.59
N ALA A 69 -0.08 11.46 -3.24
CA ALA A 69 -0.44 12.02 -1.94
C ALA A 69 -0.14 11.04 -0.80
N PHE A 70 -0.47 9.75 -0.95
CA PHE A 70 -0.15 8.73 0.06
C PHE A 70 1.35 8.55 0.25
N LEU A 71 2.14 8.57 -0.84
CA LEU A 71 3.59 8.48 -0.76
C LEU A 71 4.20 9.71 -0.06
N LEU A 72 3.74 10.92 -0.40
CA LEU A 72 4.18 12.14 0.26
C LEU A 72 3.80 12.16 1.74
N PHE A 73 2.56 11.76 2.07
CA PHE A 73 2.09 11.73 3.45
C PHE A 73 2.80 10.64 4.26
N GLY A 74 2.98 9.46 3.70
CA GLY A 74 3.74 8.36 4.32
C GLY A 74 5.21 8.72 4.53
N ALA A 75 5.85 9.33 3.54
CA ALA A 75 7.22 9.86 3.67
C ALA A 75 7.28 10.97 4.72
N GLY A 76 6.28 11.87 4.75
CA GLY A 76 6.15 12.90 5.77
C GLY A 76 6.07 12.30 7.18
N ILE A 77 5.21 11.32 7.41
CA ILE A 77 5.11 10.64 8.72
C ILE A 77 6.42 9.92 9.08
N LEU A 78 7.11 9.31 8.11
CA LEU A 78 8.36 8.61 8.38
C LEU A 78 9.49 9.59 8.73
N LEU A 79 9.58 10.71 8.03
CA LEU A 79 10.60 11.74 8.25
C LEU A 79 10.33 12.59 9.48
N PHE A 80 9.06 12.92 9.74
CA PHE A 80 8.61 13.66 10.92
C PHE A 80 8.14 12.73 12.03
N ARG A 81 8.59 11.46 12.03
CA ARG A 81 8.28 10.54 13.12
C ARG A 81 8.71 11.25 14.41
N PRO A 82 7.78 11.60 15.31
CA PRO A 82 8.18 12.17 16.58
C PRO A 82 9.12 11.14 17.18
N GLN A 83 10.37 11.52 17.41
CA GLN A 83 11.27 10.68 18.18
C GLN A 83 10.51 10.46 19.48
N ASP A 84 10.07 9.22 19.72
CA ASP A 84 9.62 8.80 21.04
C ASP A 84 10.65 9.38 22.00
N PRO A 85 10.22 10.10 23.06
CA PRO A 85 11.14 10.81 23.93
C PRO A 85 12.19 9.78 24.31
N ARG A 86 13.40 9.93 23.74
CA ARG A 86 14.52 9.03 23.99
C ARG A 86 14.49 8.79 25.47
N GLU A 87 14.52 7.55 25.92
CA GLU A 87 14.75 7.29 27.33
C GLU A 87 16.14 7.87 27.61
N LEU A 88 16.14 9.14 28.00
CA LEU A 88 17.31 9.95 28.23
C LEU A 88 18.09 9.19 29.28
N SER A 89 19.36 8.91 28.98
CA SER A 89 20.30 8.44 29.99
C SER A 89 20.14 9.35 31.21
N GLN A 90 20.20 8.79 32.41
CA GLN A 90 19.92 9.52 33.65
C GLN A 90 20.64 10.88 33.72
N THR A 91 21.88 10.94 33.23
CA THR A 91 22.71 12.14 33.06
C THR A 91 22.16 13.19 32.09
N GLU A 92 21.50 12.78 31.02
CA GLU A 92 20.91 13.66 30.01
C GLU A 92 19.61 14.29 30.52
N ARG A 93 18.83 13.58 31.37
CA ARG A 93 17.70 14.18 32.10
C ARG A 93 18.18 15.29 33.05
N PHE A 94 19.21 15.01 33.84
CA PHE A 94 19.75 16.01 34.78
C PHE A 94 20.29 17.26 34.09
N LEU A 95 21.00 17.11 32.97
CA LEU A 95 21.61 18.24 32.26
C LEU A 95 20.63 19.04 31.40
N LEU A 96 19.64 18.38 30.78
CA LEU A 96 18.74 19.04 29.84
C LEU A 96 17.40 19.47 30.47
N GLN A 97 16.95 18.78 31.52
CA GLN A 97 15.68 19.08 32.19
C GLN A 97 15.85 19.82 33.51
N ASP A 98 17.10 20.13 33.92
CA ASP A 98 17.43 20.79 35.19
C ASP A 98 16.74 20.12 36.38
N GLU A 99 16.54 18.80 36.29
CA GLU A 99 15.98 18.02 37.38
C GLU A 99 16.99 18.00 38.51
N ASN A 100 16.59 18.54 39.66
CA ASN A 100 17.48 18.67 40.80
C ASN A 100 17.82 17.29 41.38
N PRO A 101 19.06 16.79 41.23
CA PRO A 101 19.46 15.46 41.70
C PRO A 101 19.49 15.38 43.24
N LEU A 102 19.35 16.51 43.92
CA LEU A 102 19.36 16.61 45.38
C LEU A 102 17.98 16.80 45.99
N GLY A 103 16.90 16.74 45.19
CA GLY A 103 15.54 16.86 45.73
C GLY A 103 15.23 15.78 46.79
N GLU A 104 15.63 14.53 46.51
CA GLU A 104 15.45 13.41 47.45
C GLU A 104 16.49 13.39 48.58
N THR A 105 17.71 13.86 48.32
CA THR A 105 18.80 13.88 49.32
C THR A 105 18.82 15.16 50.16
N GLY A 106 18.00 16.17 49.83
CA GLY A 106 17.87 17.42 50.57
C GLY A 106 17.49 17.20 52.03
N ASN A 107 16.61 16.22 52.30
CA ASN A 107 16.25 15.81 53.66
C ASN A 107 17.43 15.19 54.45
N ILE A 108 18.40 14.59 53.77
CA ILE A 108 19.59 14.00 54.38
C ILE A 108 20.58 15.10 54.77
N LEU A 109 20.68 16.14 53.95
CA LEU A 109 21.55 17.30 54.16
C LEU A 109 21.04 18.23 55.26
N ASP A 110 19.72 18.35 55.40
CA ASP A 110 19.05 19.23 56.38
C ASP A 110 18.91 18.59 57.79
N GLN A 111 19.38 17.35 57.96
CA GLN A 111 19.36 16.65 59.24
C GLN A 111 20.34 17.29 60.24
N LYS A 112 19.80 17.84 61.33
CA LYS A 112 20.57 18.59 62.36
C LYS A 112 21.62 17.77 63.11
N LYS A 113 21.50 16.44 63.11
CA LYS A 113 22.38 15.54 63.86
C LYS A 113 23.45 14.95 62.92
N ALA A 114 24.70 15.31 63.16
CA ALA A 114 25.84 14.96 62.28
C ALA A 114 26.10 13.45 62.18
N GLU A 115 25.81 12.70 63.24
CA GLU A 115 25.98 11.24 63.29
C GLU A 115 25.03 10.52 62.31
N ASP A 116 23.74 10.88 62.34
CA ASP A 116 22.73 10.27 61.47
C ASP A 116 22.97 10.63 60.01
N ARG A 117 23.36 11.90 59.75
CA ARG A 117 23.72 12.37 58.40
C ARG A 117 24.90 11.58 57.82
N ASN A 118 25.97 11.40 58.60
CA ASN A 118 27.15 10.66 58.13
C ASN A 118 26.82 9.18 57.86
N MET A 119 26.04 8.55 58.72
CA MET A 119 25.62 7.17 58.52
C MET A 119 24.78 7.02 57.24
N MET A 120 23.84 7.92 57.00
CA MET A 120 22.96 7.88 55.82
C MET A 120 23.72 8.09 54.50
N LEU A 121 24.72 8.98 54.49
CA LEU A 121 25.58 9.21 53.32
C LEU A 121 26.42 7.99 52.95
N ILE A 122 26.92 7.24 53.94
CA ILE A 122 27.68 6.01 53.71
C ILE A 122 26.80 4.99 52.97
N PHE A 123 25.55 4.78 53.40
CA PHE A 123 24.65 3.83 52.75
C PHE A 123 24.15 4.28 51.37
N ALA A 124 23.94 5.57 51.16
CA ALA A 124 23.59 6.10 49.83
C ALA A 124 24.70 5.83 48.80
N SER A 125 25.97 5.99 49.18
CA SER A 125 27.11 5.74 48.28
C SER A 125 27.34 4.27 47.90
N VAL A 126 26.80 3.32 48.68
CA VAL A 126 27.01 1.88 48.45
C VAL A 126 26.00 1.31 47.44
N GLY A 127 24.78 1.85 47.38
CA GLY A 127 23.68 1.32 46.55
C GLY A 127 23.86 1.43 45.03
N ASP A 128 24.62 2.43 44.54
CA ASP A 128 24.73 2.70 43.09
C ASP A 128 25.76 1.83 42.35
N THR A 129 26.64 1.15 43.09
CA THR A 129 27.71 0.34 42.46
C THR A 129 27.25 -1.01 41.91
N ASP A 130 26.08 -1.51 42.33
CA ASP A 130 25.57 -2.81 41.88
C ASP A 130 24.62 -2.74 40.67
N ALA A 131 24.03 -1.58 40.37
CA ALA A 131 23.13 -1.42 39.22
C ALA A 131 23.86 -1.37 37.86
N SER A 132 25.12 -0.93 37.85
CA SER A 132 25.92 -0.76 36.62
C SER A 132 26.61 -2.03 36.12
N ARG A 133 26.51 -3.15 36.84
CA ARG A 133 27.20 -4.42 36.51
C ARG A 133 26.42 -5.44 35.69
N ARG A 134 25.20 -5.13 35.21
CA ARG A 134 24.45 -6.04 34.32
C ARG A 134 24.45 -5.55 32.87
N TYR A 135 25.61 -5.68 32.22
CA TYR A 135 25.70 -5.76 30.76
C TYR A 135 25.79 -7.24 30.38
N ARG A 136 24.88 -7.72 29.52
CA ARG A 136 25.01 -8.99 28.80
C ARG A 136 24.88 -8.72 27.30
N PRO A 137 25.62 -9.46 26.47
CA PRO A 137 25.93 -9.15 25.07
C PRO A 137 24.73 -9.20 24.14
#